data_AF-A0A556B0G3-F1
#
_entry.id   AF-A0A556B0G3-F1
#
_cell.length_a   1.000
_cell.length_b   1.000
_cell.length_c   1.000
_cell.angle_alpha   90.00
_cell.angle_beta   90.00
_cell.angle_gamma   90.00
#
_symmetry.space_group_name_H-M   'P 1'
#
loop_
_entity.id
_entity.type
_entity.pdbx_description
1 polymer ?
#
loop_
_entity_poly.entity_id
_entity_poly.type
_entity_poly.pdbx_seq_one_letter_code
_entity_poly.pdbx_strand_id
1 'polypeptide(L)'
;MALALQGHASIQFDYDCVALTGLRGESAFEVGTPFSFADGTAIVLYLLEENQHVLVSDNGDTMAHLSSMGLEPYKHRRLNVLRERVAPFGYALGEKADFRVLSPRDQVRHAFSQGVAANAYVRLPAGRGIHRRDPSEPHGGRCRHAQLFSRLAALAQQSTKH
;
A
#
# COMPACT_ATOMS: atom_id res chain seq x y z
N MET A 1 47.18 -5.78 -12.43
CA MET A 1 45.81 -5.73 -12.97
C MET A 1 44.84 -5.74 -11.79
N ALA A 2 44.21 -4.60 -11.49
CA ALA A 2 43.18 -4.51 -10.46
C ALA A 2 41.81 -4.59 -11.14
N LEU A 3 41.01 -5.59 -10.78
CA LEU A 3 39.63 -5.74 -11.22
C LEU A 3 38.78 -4.73 -10.42
N ALA A 4 38.24 -3.71 -11.08
CA ALA A 4 37.29 -2.81 -10.47
C ALA A 4 35.94 -3.54 -10.27
N LEU A 5 35.56 -3.74 -9.01
CA LEU A 5 34.22 -4.20 -8.63
C LEU A 5 33.19 -3.19 -9.14
N GLN A 6 32.37 -3.62 -10.11
CA GLN A 6 31.28 -2.82 -10.66
C GLN A 6 30.26 -2.48 -9.56
N GLY A 7 29.91 -1.21 -9.47
CA GLY A 7 28.99 -0.68 -8.46
C GLY A 7 27.63 -1.39 -8.51
N HIS A 8 27.16 -1.84 -7.36
CA HIS A 8 25.82 -2.36 -7.19
C HIS A 8 24.81 -1.27 -7.55
N ALA A 9 24.04 -1.46 -8.62
CA ALA A 9 22.90 -0.61 -8.93
C ALA A 9 21.87 -0.77 -7.80
N SER A 10 21.80 0.22 -6.91
CA SER A 10 20.76 0.29 -5.90
C SER A 10 19.41 0.46 -6.59
N ILE A 11 18.52 -0.53 -6.48
CA ILE A 11 17.14 -0.39 -6.97
C ILE A 11 16.46 0.65 -6.08
N GLN A 12 16.28 1.87 -6.60
CA GLN A 12 15.51 2.90 -5.94
C GLN A 12 14.04 2.78 -6.35
N PHE A 13 13.19 2.59 -5.35
CA PHE A 13 11.74 2.63 -5.50
C PHE A 13 11.26 4.06 -5.23
N ASP A 14 10.52 4.63 -6.17
CA ASP A 14 9.88 5.92 -5.98
C ASP A 14 8.43 5.68 -5.54
N TYR A 15 8.00 6.45 -4.54
CA TYR A 15 6.64 6.46 -4.04
C TYR A 15 6.06 7.85 -4.28
N ASP A 16 4.77 7.91 -4.53
CA ASP A 16 4.04 9.18 -4.58
C ASP A 16 3.31 9.35 -3.27
N CYS A 17 3.38 10.53 -2.64
CA CYS A 17 2.68 10.73 -1.38
C CYS A 17 1.95 12.05 -1.37
N VAL A 18 0.63 11.97 -1.22
CA VAL A 18 -0.23 13.14 -1.10
C VAL A 18 -0.73 13.21 0.34
N ALA A 19 -0.49 14.35 1.00
CA ALA A 19 -1.08 14.61 2.30
C ALA A 19 -2.58 14.87 2.12
N LEU A 20 -3.39 14.19 2.93
CA LEU A 20 -4.84 14.27 2.92
C LEU A 20 -5.36 14.56 4.33
N THR A 21 -6.64 14.89 4.41
CA THR A 21 -7.38 14.99 5.66
C THR A 21 -8.49 13.95 5.62
N GLY A 22 -8.56 13.11 6.65
CA GLY A 22 -9.63 12.12 6.79
C GLY A 22 -10.99 12.76 7.07
N LEU A 23 -12.05 11.96 6.99
CA LEU A 23 -13.43 12.44 7.15
C LEU A 23 -13.74 12.99 8.55
N ARG A 24 -12.92 12.65 9.56
CA ARG A 24 -13.04 13.13 10.94
C ARG A 24 -12.00 14.21 11.26
N GLY A 25 -11.28 14.72 10.25
CA GLY A 25 -10.21 15.70 10.43
C GLY A 25 -8.85 15.11 10.80
N GLU A 26 -8.71 13.77 10.80
CA GLU A 26 -7.44 13.10 11.08
C GLU A 26 -6.42 13.36 9.96
N SER A 27 -5.13 13.35 10.31
CA SER A 27 -4.06 13.40 9.31
C SER A 27 -4.05 12.10 8.51
N ALA A 28 -3.99 12.22 7.19
CA ALA A 28 -3.93 11.08 6.29
C ALA A 28 -2.87 11.27 5.20
N PHE A 29 -2.43 10.15 4.62
CA PHE A 29 -1.59 10.12 3.44
C PHE A 29 -2.15 9.13 2.45
N GLU A 30 -2.25 9.53 1.19
CA GLU A 30 -2.35 8.61 0.07
C GLU A 30 -0.93 8.31 -0.43
N VAL A 31 -0.59 7.04 -0.57
CA VAL A 31 0.72 6.58 -0.99
C VAL A 31 0.60 5.70 -2.22
N GLY A 32 0.98 6.25 -3.36
CA GLY A 32 1.18 5.51 -4.60
C GLY A 32 2.43 4.63 -4.48
N THR A 33 2.29 3.36 -4.82
CA THR A 33 3.40 2.40 -4.78
C THR A 33 4.07 2.29 -6.17
N PRO A 34 5.33 1.83 -6.26
CA PRO A 34 5.98 1.54 -7.54
C PRO A 34 5.43 0.28 -8.21
N PHE A 35 4.36 -0.31 -7.68
CA PHE A 35 3.77 -1.57 -8.13
C PHE A 35 2.39 -1.31 -8.70
N SER A 36 2.07 -2.03 -9.78
CA SER A 36 0.77 -2.00 -10.41
C SER A 36 0.20 -3.40 -10.56
N PHE A 37 -1.12 -3.48 -10.69
CA PHE A 37 -1.79 -4.66 -11.23
C PHE A 37 -1.31 -4.95 -12.66
N ALA A 38 -1.70 -6.13 -13.15
CA ALA A 38 -1.29 -6.65 -14.45
C ALA A 38 -1.69 -5.77 -15.64
N ASP A 39 -2.69 -4.91 -15.48
CA ASP A 39 -3.20 -3.99 -16.48
C ASP A 39 -2.59 -2.58 -16.37
N GLY A 40 -1.64 -2.38 -15.45
CA GLY A 40 -1.02 -1.09 -15.19
C GLY A 40 -1.72 -0.26 -14.11
N THR A 41 -2.88 -0.69 -13.60
CA THR A 41 -3.58 0.02 -12.52
C THR A 41 -2.71 0.09 -11.26
N ALA A 42 -2.52 1.28 -10.71
CA ALA A 42 -1.67 1.49 -9.55
C ALA A 42 -2.18 0.76 -8.30
N ILE A 43 -1.25 0.25 -7.48
CA ILE A 43 -1.57 -0.11 -6.10
C ILE A 43 -1.32 1.13 -5.25
N VAL A 44 -2.36 1.61 -4.58
CA VAL A 44 -2.35 2.77 -3.68
C VAL A 44 -2.74 2.32 -2.28
N LEU A 45 -2.09 2.88 -1.26
CA LEU A 45 -2.44 2.65 0.13
C LEU A 45 -2.63 3.98 0.85
N TYR A 46 -3.63 4.01 1.71
CA TYR A 46 -3.99 5.12 2.56
C TYR A 46 -3.51 4.84 3.98
N LEU A 47 -2.87 5.83 4.60
CA LEU A 47 -2.45 5.80 5.98
C LEU A 47 -3.20 6.88 6.73
N LEU A 48 -4.03 6.49 7.68
CA LEU A 48 -4.84 7.40 8.48
C LEU A 48 -4.44 7.27 9.95
N GLU A 49 -4.23 8.40 10.62
CA GLU A 49 -3.97 8.39 12.05
C GLU A 49 -5.22 8.01 12.86
N GLU A 50 -5.08 7.04 13.78
CA GLU A 50 -6.13 6.63 14.71
C GLU A 50 -5.55 6.47 16.13
N ASN A 51 -5.57 7.55 16.91
CA ASN A 51 -4.98 7.59 18.26
C ASN A 51 -3.49 7.16 18.25
N GLN A 52 -3.16 6.09 18.99
CA GLN A 52 -1.83 5.48 19.08
C GLN A 52 -1.51 4.51 17.92
N HIS A 53 -2.40 4.41 16.95
CA HIS A 53 -2.29 3.53 15.81
C HIS A 53 -2.34 4.32 14.51
N VAL A 54 -1.96 3.63 13.43
CA VAL A 54 -2.17 4.06 12.06
C VAL A 54 -2.96 2.96 11.39
N LEU A 55 -4.11 3.35 10.83
CA LEU A 55 -4.87 2.53 9.92
C LEU A 55 -4.18 2.56 8.56
N VAL A 56 -3.75 1.41 8.06
CA VAL A 56 -3.31 1.26 6.67
C VAL A 56 -4.42 0.54 5.90
N SER A 57 -4.89 1.12 4.81
CA SER A 57 -6.01 0.59 4.02
C SER A 57 -5.82 0.84 2.52
N ASP A 58 -6.34 -0.02 1.66
CA ASP A 58 -6.44 0.25 0.22
C ASP A 58 -7.71 1.03 -0.17
N ASN A 59 -8.53 1.42 0.82
CA ASN A 59 -9.79 2.14 0.64
C ASN A 59 -10.80 1.42 -0.29
N GLY A 60 -10.64 0.12 -0.50
CA GLY A 60 -11.50 -0.67 -1.40
C GLY A 60 -11.11 -0.58 -2.87
N ASP A 61 -10.01 0.10 -3.21
CA ASP A 61 -9.55 0.28 -4.58
C ASP A 61 -9.27 -1.05 -5.26
N THR A 62 -8.72 -2.05 -4.54
CA THR A 62 -8.49 -3.37 -5.11
C THR A 62 -9.80 -4.04 -5.48
N MET A 63 -10.82 -3.96 -4.61
CA MET A 63 -12.12 -4.57 -4.90
C MET A 63 -12.81 -3.90 -6.08
N ALA A 64 -12.73 -2.57 -6.16
CA ALA A 64 -13.24 -1.80 -7.29
C ALA A 64 -12.53 -2.19 -8.59
N HIS A 65 -11.20 -2.30 -8.56
CA HIS A 65 -10.39 -2.73 -9.71
C HIS A 65 -10.73 -4.16 -10.15
N LEU A 66 -10.83 -5.12 -9.23
CA LEU A 66 -11.28 -6.48 -9.57
C LEU A 66 -12.65 -6.45 -10.25
N SER A 67 -13.57 -5.64 -9.74
CA SER A 67 -14.92 -5.51 -10.30
C SER A 67 -14.92 -4.89 -11.70
N SER A 68 -14.09 -3.88 -11.96
CA SER A 68 -14.02 -3.21 -13.27
C SER A 68 -13.51 -4.13 -14.37
N MET A 69 -12.78 -5.19 -14.02
CA MET A 69 -12.35 -6.23 -14.94
C MET A 69 -13.37 -7.36 -15.15
N GLY A 70 -14.61 -7.16 -14.70
CA GLY A 70 -15.69 -8.15 -14.85
C GLY A 70 -15.60 -9.33 -13.88
N LEU A 71 -14.78 -9.24 -12.84
CA LEU A 71 -14.86 -10.17 -11.72
C LEU A 71 -16.00 -9.77 -10.79
N GLU A 72 -16.54 -10.72 -10.03
CA GLU A 72 -17.58 -10.47 -9.03
C GLU A 72 -17.00 -10.64 -7.61
N PRO A 73 -16.07 -9.78 -7.17
CA PRO A 73 -15.29 -10.02 -5.96
C PRO A 73 -16.14 -10.01 -4.69
N TYR A 74 -17.33 -9.39 -4.75
CA TYR A 74 -18.31 -9.30 -3.66
C TYR A 74 -19.13 -10.58 -3.42
N LYS A 75 -19.00 -11.61 -4.28
CA LYS A 75 -19.62 -12.92 -3.99
C LYS A 75 -19.03 -13.51 -2.71
N HIS A 76 -19.88 -13.97 -1.80
CA HIS A 76 -19.48 -14.47 -0.47
C HIS A 76 -18.32 -15.47 -0.53
N ARG A 77 -18.36 -16.43 -1.47
CA ARG A 77 -17.27 -17.40 -1.68
C ARG A 77 -15.93 -16.72 -2.01
N ARG A 78 -15.94 -15.67 -2.84
CA ARG A 78 -14.72 -14.93 -3.21
C ARG A 78 -14.22 -14.06 -2.07
N LEU A 79 -15.12 -13.42 -1.33
CA LEU A 79 -14.74 -12.66 -0.12
C LEU A 79 -14.00 -13.53 0.90
N ASN A 80 -14.45 -14.77 1.10
CA ASN A 80 -13.75 -15.71 1.99
C ASN A 80 -12.35 -16.05 1.50
N VAL A 81 -12.20 -16.35 0.20
CA VAL A 81 -10.88 -16.61 -0.40
C VAL A 81 -9.98 -15.38 -0.28
N LEU A 82 -10.51 -14.17 -0.47
CA LEU A 82 -9.73 -12.94 -0.32
C LEU A 82 -9.28 -12.74 1.13
N ARG A 83 -10.15 -12.95 2.11
CA ARG A 83 -9.80 -12.93 3.54
C ARG A 83 -8.66 -13.89 3.86
N GLU A 84 -8.78 -15.14 3.42
CA GLU A 84 -7.75 -16.17 3.63
C GLU A 84 -6.41 -15.79 2.98
N ARG A 85 -6.43 -15.10 1.84
CA ARG A 85 -5.22 -14.68 1.13
C ARG A 85 -4.49 -13.51 1.78
N VAL A 86 -5.21 -12.56 2.37
CA VAL A 86 -4.60 -11.37 2.99
C VAL A 86 -4.22 -11.58 4.45
N ALA A 87 -4.85 -12.56 5.13
CA ALA A 87 -4.59 -12.86 6.54
C ALA A 87 -3.11 -13.15 6.88
N PRO A 88 -2.32 -13.89 6.05
CA PRO A 88 -0.89 -14.10 6.32
C PRO A 88 -0.04 -12.82 6.36
N PHE A 89 -0.53 -11.72 5.78
CA PHE A 89 0.12 -10.41 5.80
C PHE A 89 -0.36 -9.54 6.98
N GLY A 90 -1.24 -10.06 7.85
CA GLY A 90 -1.84 -9.33 8.97
C GLY A 90 -2.98 -8.38 8.56
N TYR A 91 -3.45 -8.45 7.31
CA TYR A 91 -4.57 -7.64 6.82
C TYR A 91 -5.90 -8.37 6.99
N ALA A 92 -6.95 -7.59 7.21
CA ALA A 92 -8.33 -8.04 7.22
C ALA A 92 -9.09 -7.40 6.05
N LEU A 93 -10.15 -8.06 5.60
CA LEU A 93 -11.13 -7.46 4.68
C LEU A 93 -12.24 -6.80 5.51
N GLY A 94 -12.30 -5.47 5.49
CA GLY A 94 -13.28 -4.67 6.19
C GLY A 94 -14.70 -4.81 5.64
N GLU A 95 -15.66 -4.24 6.36
CA GLU A 95 -17.08 -4.25 5.98
C GLU A 95 -17.35 -3.49 4.67
N LYS A 96 -16.53 -2.48 4.38
CA LYS A 96 -16.57 -1.71 3.12
C LYS A 96 -15.79 -2.38 2.00
N ALA A 97 -15.38 -3.63 2.21
CA ALA A 97 -14.54 -4.39 1.30
C ALA A 97 -13.19 -3.73 1.02
N ASP A 98 -12.60 -3.06 2.02
CA ASP A 98 -11.23 -2.56 1.97
C ASP A 98 -10.27 -3.54 2.66
N PHE A 99 -9.09 -3.74 2.11
CA PHE A 99 -8.02 -4.45 2.81
C PHE A 99 -7.37 -3.49 3.79
N ARG A 100 -7.40 -3.83 5.08
CA ARG A 100 -6.91 -2.94 6.12
C ARG A 100 -6.21 -3.64 7.28
N VAL A 101 -5.34 -2.89 7.94
CA VAL A 101 -4.71 -3.28 9.21
C VAL A 101 -4.62 -2.05 10.11
N LEU A 102 -4.86 -2.24 11.40
CA LEU A 102 -4.58 -1.25 12.43
C LEU A 102 -3.23 -1.57 13.05
N SER A 103 -2.24 -0.73 12.83
CA SER A 103 -0.86 -0.96 13.28
C SER A 103 -0.47 0.04 14.36
N PRO A 104 0.26 -0.38 15.41
CA PRO A 104 1.00 0.56 16.24
C PRO A 104 1.87 1.49 15.38
N ARG A 105 1.98 2.73 15.84
CA ARG A 105 2.70 3.83 15.16
C ARG A 105 4.16 3.47 14.83
N ASP A 106 4.84 2.76 15.71
CA ASP A 106 6.23 2.27 15.53
C ASP A 106 6.37 1.13 14.51
N GLN A 107 5.29 0.43 14.20
CA GLN A 107 5.24 -0.70 13.27
C GLN A 107 4.67 -0.34 11.90
N VAL A 108 4.26 0.92 11.67
CA VAL A 108 3.59 1.36 10.44
C VAL A 108 4.37 1.04 9.17
N ARG A 109 5.70 1.08 9.22
CA ARG A 109 6.56 0.73 8.07
C ARG A 109 6.43 -0.74 7.66
N HIS A 110 6.36 -1.62 8.66
CA HIS A 110 6.15 -3.04 8.43
C HIS A 110 4.75 -3.28 7.90
N ALA A 111 3.73 -2.73 8.55
CA ALA A 111 2.33 -2.84 8.13
C ALA A 111 2.09 -2.33 6.70
N PHE A 112 2.69 -1.20 6.33
CA PHE A 112 2.64 -0.67 4.96
C PHE A 112 3.23 -1.65 3.94
N SER A 113 4.43 -2.17 4.23
CA SER A 113 5.11 -3.12 3.34
C SER A 113 4.30 -4.41 3.16
N GLN A 114 3.70 -4.92 4.25
CA GLN A 114 2.78 -6.06 4.20
C GLN A 114 1.52 -5.74 3.38
N GLY A 115 1.02 -4.50 3.43
CA GLY A 115 -0.13 -4.07 2.64
C GLY A 115 0.15 -4.08 1.15
N VAL A 116 1.32 -3.58 0.74
CA VAL A 116 1.75 -3.64 -0.65
C VAL A 116 1.79 -5.10 -1.10
N ALA A 117 2.41 -5.98 -0.31
CA ALA A 117 2.51 -7.40 -0.60
C ALA A 117 1.13 -8.10 -0.63
N ALA A 118 0.21 -7.75 0.27
CA ALA A 118 -1.14 -8.30 0.32
C ALA A 118 -1.93 -7.95 -0.96
N ASN A 119 -1.93 -6.67 -1.36
CA ASN A 119 -2.62 -6.20 -2.57
C ASN A 119 -2.01 -6.81 -3.84
N ALA A 120 -0.67 -6.88 -3.89
CA ALA A 120 0.07 -7.63 -4.90
C ALA A 120 -0.32 -9.12 -4.97
N TYR A 121 -0.55 -9.75 -3.81
CA TYR A 121 -0.88 -11.16 -3.68
C TYR A 121 -2.34 -11.48 -3.97
N VAL A 122 -3.23 -10.48 -4.01
CA VAL A 122 -4.60 -10.58 -4.50
C VAL A 122 -4.55 -10.74 -6.03
N ARG A 123 -3.98 -11.87 -6.45
CA ARG A 123 -3.77 -12.22 -7.84
C ARG A 123 -5.02 -12.82 -8.42
N LEU A 124 -5.39 -12.19 -9.51
CA LEU A 124 -6.34 -12.58 -10.52
C LEU A 124 -6.07 -14.01 -11.02
N PRO A 125 -7.10 -14.84 -11.24
CA PRO A 125 -6.91 -16.14 -11.85
C PRO A 125 -6.46 -15.95 -13.31
N ALA A 126 -5.15 -16.01 -13.55
CA ALA A 126 -4.47 -16.34 -14.83
C ALA A 126 -3.07 -15.71 -14.90
N GLY A 127 -2.10 -16.14 -14.08
CA GLY A 127 -0.67 -16.05 -14.41
C GLY A 127 -0.05 -14.66 -14.69
N ARG A 128 -0.77 -13.54 -14.55
CA ARG A 128 -0.24 -12.19 -14.84
C ARG A 128 0.31 -11.52 -13.59
N GLY A 129 1.57 -11.10 -13.67
CA GLY A 129 2.35 -10.61 -12.53
C GLY A 129 2.04 -9.16 -12.16
N ILE A 130 2.64 -8.71 -11.06
CA ILE A 130 2.74 -7.30 -10.73
C ILE A 130 3.82 -6.70 -11.63
N HIS A 131 3.53 -5.54 -12.20
CA HIS A 131 4.52 -4.80 -12.98
C HIS A 131 5.09 -3.65 -12.13
N ARG A 132 6.34 -3.30 -12.41
CA ARG A 132 6.88 -2.02 -11.96
C ARG A 132 6.17 -0.93 -12.75
N ARG A 133 5.68 0.09 -12.06
CA ARG A 133 5.05 1.25 -12.67
C ARG A 133 6.04 2.04 -13.52
N ASP A 134 5.57 2.60 -14.64
CA ASP A 134 6.36 3.52 -15.47
C ASP A 134 6.60 4.84 -14.68
N PRO A 135 7.86 5.29 -14.51
CA PRO A 135 8.17 6.55 -13.81
C PRO A 135 7.66 7.83 -14.49
N SER A 136 7.16 7.75 -15.72
CA SER A 136 6.73 8.90 -16.53
C SER A 136 5.26 9.31 -16.34
N GLU A 137 4.45 8.56 -15.58
CA GLU A 137 3.06 8.95 -15.29
C GLU A 137 2.98 10.24 -14.43
N PRO A 138 2.00 11.12 -14.68
CA PRO A 138 1.83 12.34 -13.88
C PRO A 138 1.38 12.01 -12.45
N HIS A 139 2.04 12.60 -11.45
CA HIS A 139 1.83 12.31 -10.03
C HIS A 139 1.62 13.58 -9.20
N GLY A 140 0.74 13.50 -8.20
CA GLY A 140 0.77 14.39 -7.04
C GLY A 140 2.09 14.24 -6.28
N GLY A 141 2.51 15.28 -5.54
CA GLY A 141 3.87 15.44 -4.98
C GLY A 141 4.65 14.15 -4.69
N ARG A 142 5.70 13.89 -5.46
CA ARG A 142 6.56 12.71 -5.29
C ARG A 142 7.25 12.77 -3.92
N CYS A 143 7.28 11.65 -3.19
CA CYS A 143 8.11 11.50 -2.02
C CYS A 143 9.11 10.36 -2.25
N ARG A 144 10.40 10.69 -2.32
CA ARG A 144 11.45 9.67 -2.44
C ARG A 144 11.31 8.63 -1.32
N HIS A 145 11.75 7.39 -1.55
CA HIS A 145 11.80 6.33 -0.54
C HIS A 145 12.19 6.86 0.86
N ALA A 146 13.31 7.58 0.96
CA ALA A 146 13.77 8.17 2.21
C ALA A 146 12.77 9.18 2.83
N GLN A 147 12.07 9.97 2.02
CA GLN A 147 11.07 10.93 2.46
C GLN A 147 9.79 10.24 2.95
N LEU A 148 9.33 9.19 2.27
CA LEU A 148 8.21 8.37 2.76
C LEU A 148 8.55 7.81 4.14
N PHE A 149 9.71 7.18 4.32
CA PHE A 149 10.08 6.62 5.61
C PHE A 149 10.27 7.68 6.70
N SER A 150 10.75 8.87 6.37
CA SER A 150 10.79 9.99 7.30
C SER A 150 9.37 10.46 7.69
N ARG A 151 8.42 10.51 6.76
CA ARG A 151 7.02 10.84 7.05
C ARG A 151 6.35 9.75 7.90
N LEU A 152 6.59 8.47 7.59
CA LEU A 152 6.14 7.34 8.40
C LEU A 152 6.75 7.36 9.81
N ALA A 153 8.01 7.77 9.94
CA ALA A 153 8.63 7.97 11.26
C ALA A 153 8.08 9.19 12.00
N ALA A 154 7.75 10.27 11.29
CA ALA A 154 7.09 11.43 11.90
C ALA A 154 5.70 11.06 12.45
N LEU A 155 4.93 10.26 11.71
CA LEU A 155 3.72 9.62 12.21
C LEU A 155 4.00 8.78 13.46
N ALA A 156 5.13 8.07 13.50
CA ALA A 156 5.49 7.27 14.67
C ALA A 156 5.82 8.12 15.92
N GLN A 157 6.45 9.29 15.73
CA GLN A 157 6.99 10.12 16.83
C GLN A 157 5.98 11.06 17.50
N GLN A 158 4.83 11.34 16.89
CA GLN A 158 3.82 12.22 17.50
C GLN A 158 3.13 11.62 18.75
N SER A 159 3.40 10.36 19.08
CA SER A 159 2.88 9.63 20.25
C SER A 159 3.40 10.16 21.60
N THR A 160 4.58 10.79 21.67
CA THR A 160 5.24 11.08 22.95
C THR A 160 4.94 12.46 23.54
N LYS A 161 3.97 13.21 22.99
CA LYS A 161 3.67 14.58 23.44
C LYS A 161 2.37 14.73 24.25
N HIS A 162 1.69 13.64 24.60
CA HIS A 162 0.46 13.67 25.38
C HIS A 162 0.51 12.70 26.55
#